data_AF-A0A9P1CVR1-F1
#
_entry.id   AF-A0A9P1CVR1-F1
#
_cell.length_a   1.000
_cell.length_b   1.000
_cell.length_c   1.000
_cell.angle_alpha   90.00
_cell.angle_beta   90.00
_cell.angle_gamma   90.00
#
_symmetry.space_group_name_H-M   'P 1'
#
loop_
_entity.id
_entity.type
_entity.pdbx_description
1 polymer ?
#
loop_
_entity_poly.entity_id
_entity_poly.type
_entity_poly.pdbx_seq_one_letter_code
_entity_poly.pdbx_strand_id
1 'polypeptide(L)'
;MVAPGYLCIDDSGRSAPQCHEDRQEDWMWFPGSVKETAAEGLSHDSLDQISPERTWGRAERFKSKVQDEWLLEQFLKKHRFDDVNASRQSRGLLPLLSLKSPERVFPIHVAAQEGNSQILRILLRREVDPQQQTSRGRSALEIAKAEMVKRGEADHPSISLLDGLRFLRARDLRRRCFQDYFWLSPACRDDPTKCRGDKCIIFLTAGPGYNFEHHMQRATAYDTAMAIAVAKEYADYQRMPAEMNMLFYWWTPDDTFVAMTPREIIYPPSDRAAFFRGDYRGGNPDQPIEKYASQDLAFLAPSVMELMKALYIDINVVNSLLSDALSTGDNYSTVACRWLRKNEDIWRAWVPDPSQCFPQFGLFDLRSQSFVTDRKNLGPADTVECRACPAGLKSQRFADNSGAEVEKMLGD
;
A
#
# COMPACT_ATOMS: atom_id res chain seq x y z
N MET A 1 18.62 -6.72 -5.90
CA MET A 1 17.64 -6.90 -6.99
C MET A 1 17.13 -5.52 -7.35
N VAL A 2 16.98 -5.20 -8.64
CA VAL A 2 16.50 -3.88 -9.08
C VAL A 2 15.00 -3.78 -8.78
N ALA A 3 14.52 -2.63 -8.32
CA ALA A 3 13.10 -2.42 -8.09
C ALA A 3 12.31 -2.54 -9.42
N PRO A 4 11.10 -3.10 -9.44
CA PRO A 4 10.26 -3.08 -10.63
C PRO A 4 9.82 -1.64 -10.90
N GLY A 5 10.42 -1.02 -11.92
CA GLY A 5 10.10 0.35 -12.33
C GLY A 5 8.63 0.46 -12.77
N TYR A 6 7.95 1.50 -12.28
CA TYR A 6 6.55 1.76 -12.60
C TYR A 6 6.36 2.03 -14.10
N LEU A 7 5.50 1.23 -14.75
CA LEU A 7 5.07 1.48 -16.12
C LEU A 7 3.93 2.50 -16.12
N CYS A 8 4.05 3.59 -16.87
CA CYS A 8 2.93 4.51 -17.06
C CYS A 8 2.15 4.14 -18.32
N ILE A 9 0.84 3.97 -18.17
CA ILE A 9 -0.09 3.67 -19.26
C ILE A 9 -0.88 4.94 -19.62
N ASP A 10 -0.99 5.24 -20.92
CA ASP A 10 -1.79 6.36 -21.43
C ASP A 10 -3.29 6.01 -21.60
N ASP A 11 -4.13 7.00 -21.92
CA ASP A 11 -5.57 6.79 -22.14
C ASP A 11 -5.91 5.84 -23.31
N SER A 12 -4.92 5.35 -24.07
CA SER A 12 -5.09 4.31 -25.11
C SER A 12 -4.66 2.91 -24.67
N GLY A 13 -4.27 2.71 -23.40
CA GLY A 13 -3.90 1.39 -22.87
C GLY A 13 -2.52 0.91 -23.34
N ARG A 14 -1.64 1.80 -23.81
CA ARG A 14 -0.29 1.47 -24.29
C ARG A 14 0.79 1.93 -23.32
N SER A 15 1.89 1.19 -23.29
CA SER A 15 3.05 1.45 -22.44
C SER A 15 3.87 2.64 -22.95
N ALA A 16 4.09 3.63 -22.09
CA ALA A 16 4.98 4.76 -22.38
C ALA A 16 6.42 4.42 -21.95
N PRO A 17 7.44 4.68 -22.80
CA PRO A 17 8.84 4.44 -22.42
C PRO A 17 9.37 5.53 -21.49
N GLN A 18 9.93 5.08 -20.35
CA GLN A 18 10.76 5.82 -19.39
C GLN A 18 10.13 7.04 -18.68
N CYS A 19 9.66 6.80 -17.45
CA CYS A 19 9.79 7.77 -16.37
C CYS A 19 11.08 7.45 -15.59
N HIS A 20 12.03 8.38 -15.52
CA HIS A 20 13.26 8.18 -14.74
C HIS A 20 12.98 8.18 -13.24
N GLU A 21 13.70 7.33 -12.50
CA GLU A 21 13.87 7.45 -11.06
C GLU A 21 14.57 8.79 -10.74
N ASP A 22 13.93 9.65 -9.96
CA ASP A 22 14.64 10.64 -9.15
C ASP A 22 13.77 11.04 -7.94
N ARG A 23 14.18 10.50 -6.77
CA ARG A 23 13.97 11.01 -5.40
C ARG A 23 12.55 11.02 -4.80
N GLN A 24 12.34 10.04 -3.93
CA GLN A 24 11.88 10.33 -2.57
C GLN A 24 12.90 11.27 -1.87
N GLU A 25 12.42 12.07 -0.91
CA GLU A 25 13.20 13.04 -0.11
C GLU A 25 13.67 14.30 -0.87
N ASP A 26 12.87 15.36 -0.84
CA ASP A 26 13.15 16.50 0.04
C ASP A 26 12.00 17.54 0.07
N TRP A 27 11.55 17.89 1.27
CA TRP A 27 10.68 19.04 1.52
C TRP A 27 11.53 20.21 2.05
N MET A 28 12.00 21.13 1.19
CA MET A 28 12.51 22.43 1.66
C MET A 28 12.66 23.51 0.57
N TRP A 29 12.61 24.76 1.03
CA TRP A 29 12.85 26.01 0.30
C TRP A 29 14.25 26.57 0.67
N PHE A 30 14.96 27.43 -0.09
CA PHE A 30 14.52 28.24 -1.24
C PHE A 30 15.54 28.30 -2.43
N PRO A 31 16.22 29.40 -2.89
CA PRO A 31 16.66 29.48 -4.30
C PRO A 31 18.19 29.52 -4.55
N GLY A 32 18.64 29.25 -5.79
CA GLY A 32 20.01 29.57 -6.20
C GLY A 32 20.41 29.21 -7.64
N SER A 33 20.68 30.24 -8.45
CA SER A 33 21.48 30.25 -9.70
C SER A 33 21.24 29.18 -10.78
N VAL A 34 20.73 29.64 -11.92
CA VAL A 34 21.00 29.06 -13.24
C VAL A 34 22.52 28.98 -13.47
N LYS A 35 23.01 27.83 -13.94
CA LYS A 35 24.18 27.76 -14.83
C LYS A 35 23.90 26.81 -15.98
N GLU A 36 23.89 27.38 -17.17
CA GLU A 36 24.00 26.63 -18.42
C GLU A 36 25.31 25.85 -18.43
N THR A 37 25.25 24.59 -18.90
CA THR A 37 26.39 23.96 -19.57
C THR A 37 25.88 23.36 -20.86
N ALA A 38 26.47 23.77 -21.97
CA ALA A 38 26.08 23.34 -23.30
C ALA A 38 26.45 21.87 -23.52
N ALA A 39 25.57 21.13 -24.18
CA ALA A 39 25.93 19.88 -24.86
C ALA A 39 26.00 20.17 -26.37
N GLU A 40 27.21 20.41 -26.85
CA GLU A 40 27.49 20.47 -28.29
C GLU A 40 27.36 19.06 -28.91
N GLY A 41 26.98 18.99 -30.19
CA GLY A 41 27.23 17.80 -31.01
C GLY A 41 26.11 16.74 -31.10
N LEU A 42 24.96 17.12 -31.66
CA LEU A 42 24.09 16.17 -32.38
C LEU A 42 23.71 16.72 -33.75
N SER A 43 23.67 15.84 -34.75
CA SER A 43 23.57 16.15 -36.18
C SER A 43 22.18 16.57 -36.65
N HIS A 44 22.13 17.31 -37.76
CA HIS A 44 20.97 18.04 -38.29
C HIS A 44 19.86 17.15 -38.95
N ASP A 45 19.74 15.87 -38.60
CA ASP A 45 18.85 14.91 -39.31
C ASP A 45 17.81 14.20 -38.42
N SER A 46 17.54 14.70 -37.20
CA SER A 46 16.68 14.01 -36.21
C SER A 46 15.49 14.83 -35.69
N LEU A 47 15.02 15.85 -36.42
CA LEU A 47 14.00 16.80 -35.93
C LEU A 47 12.54 16.52 -36.33
N ASP A 48 12.26 15.52 -37.18
CA ASP A 48 10.92 15.27 -37.73
C ASP A 48 10.11 14.14 -37.04
N GLN A 49 10.51 13.64 -35.86
CA GLN A 49 9.80 12.54 -35.16
C GLN A 49 9.37 12.83 -33.71
N ILE A 50 9.35 14.09 -33.27
CA ILE A 50 8.73 14.46 -31.98
C ILE A 50 7.27 14.86 -32.24
N SER A 51 6.34 13.92 -32.03
CA SER A 51 4.90 14.23 -32.05
C SER A 51 4.57 15.34 -31.05
N PRO A 52 3.85 16.41 -31.44
CA PRO A 52 3.56 17.55 -30.56
C PRO A 52 2.92 17.14 -29.23
N GLU A 53 1.99 16.17 -29.29
CA GLU A 53 1.06 15.81 -28.21
C GLU A 53 1.73 15.44 -26.88
N ARG A 54 2.92 14.82 -26.92
CA ARG A 54 3.66 14.44 -25.70
C ARG A 54 4.16 15.63 -24.89
N THR A 55 4.32 16.81 -25.51
CA THR A 55 4.70 18.03 -24.80
C THR A 55 3.50 18.74 -24.17
N TRP A 56 2.29 18.56 -24.72
CA TRP A 56 1.08 19.23 -24.25
C TRP A 56 0.73 18.84 -22.82
N GLY A 57 0.59 17.55 -22.48
CA GLY A 57 0.17 17.14 -21.14
C GLY A 57 1.11 17.57 -19.99
N ARG A 58 2.42 17.72 -20.25
CA ARG A 58 3.39 18.26 -19.27
C ARG A 58 3.34 19.79 -19.23
N ALA A 59 3.29 20.45 -20.39
CA ALA A 59 3.14 21.90 -20.47
C ALA A 59 1.80 22.39 -19.89
N GLU A 60 0.74 21.61 -19.98
CA GLU A 60 -0.61 21.92 -19.53
C GLU A 60 -0.76 21.75 -18.02
N ARG A 61 -0.17 20.70 -17.42
CA ARG A 61 -0.02 20.62 -15.96
C ARG A 61 0.88 21.74 -15.41
N PHE A 62 1.94 22.11 -16.13
CA PHE A 62 2.79 23.23 -15.74
C PHE A 62 2.04 24.58 -15.82
N LYS A 63 1.32 24.84 -16.93
CA LYS A 63 0.42 26.00 -17.10
C LYS A 63 -0.63 26.05 -15.99
N SER A 64 -1.29 24.92 -15.68
CA SER A 64 -2.28 24.83 -14.61
C SER A 64 -1.67 25.13 -13.24
N LYS A 65 -0.46 24.64 -12.93
CA LYS A 65 0.22 24.95 -11.66
C LYS A 65 0.59 26.44 -11.56
N VAL A 66 1.14 27.03 -12.62
CA VAL A 66 1.45 28.47 -12.69
C VAL A 66 0.19 29.33 -12.58
N GLN A 67 -0.92 28.89 -13.18
CA GLN A 67 -2.21 29.57 -13.10
C GLN A 67 -2.86 29.46 -11.71
N ASP A 68 -2.81 28.29 -11.06
CA ASP A 68 -3.26 28.09 -9.69
C ASP A 68 -2.44 28.93 -8.70
N GLU A 69 -1.12 29.04 -8.91
CA GLU A 69 -0.23 29.92 -8.12
C GLU A 69 -0.65 31.39 -8.25
N TRP A 70 -0.75 31.88 -9.49
CA TRP A 70 -1.13 33.25 -9.79
C TRP A 70 -2.52 33.60 -9.24
N LEU A 71 -3.50 32.70 -9.39
CA LEU A 71 -4.85 32.88 -8.85
C LEU A 71 -4.83 33.00 -7.33
N LEU A 72 -4.04 32.17 -6.63
CA LEU A 72 -3.88 32.27 -5.19
C LEU A 72 -3.20 33.58 -4.78
N GLU A 73 -2.11 33.97 -5.42
CA GLU A 73 -1.43 35.25 -5.15
C GLU A 73 -2.38 36.44 -5.32
N GLN A 74 -3.14 36.49 -6.42
CA GLN A 74 -4.14 37.54 -6.63
C GLN A 74 -5.22 37.51 -5.54
N PHE A 75 -5.68 36.33 -5.12
CA PHE A 75 -6.66 36.20 -4.05
C PHE A 75 -6.13 36.68 -2.69
N LEU A 76 -4.94 36.21 -2.27
CA LEU A 76 -4.30 36.62 -1.02
C LEU A 76 -4.05 38.13 -1.00
N LYS A 77 -3.51 38.68 -2.10
CA LYS A 77 -3.27 40.13 -2.27
C LYS A 77 -4.56 40.95 -2.25
N LYS A 78 -5.60 40.54 -3.00
CA LYS A 78 -6.94 41.19 -3.01
C LYS A 78 -7.51 41.26 -1.59
N HIS A 79 -7.40 40.17 -0.84
CA HIS A 79 -8.00 40.04 0.49
C HIS A 79 -7.07 40.44 1.65
N ARG A 80 -5.82 40.83 1.36
CA ARG A 80 -4.80 41.24 2.35
C ARG A 80 -4.50 40.14 3.37
N PHE A 81 -4.11 38.99 2.85
CA PHE A 81 -3.50 37.89 3.59
C PHE A 81 -2.04 37.77 3.18
N ASP A 82 -1.15 37.58 4.16
CA ASP A 82 0.29 37.44 3.91
C ASP A 82 0.66 36.02 3.44
N ASP A 83 -0.13 35.02 3.83
CA ASP A 83 0.02 33.61 3.48
C ASP A 83 -1.34 32.86 3.58
N VAL A 84 -1.42 31.62 3.08
CA VAL A 84 -2.59 30.73 3.13
C VAL A 84 -3.09 30.42 4.55
N ASN A 85 -2.21 30.46 5.54
CA ASN A 85 -2.55 30.29 6.96
C ASN A 85 -2.55 31.60 7.76
N ALA A 86 -2.32 32.75 7.12
CA ALA A 86 -2.32 34.05 7.80
C ALA A 86 -3.75 34.46 8.20
N SER A 87 -3.94 34.85 9.46
CA SER A 87 -5.24 35.31 9.95
C SER A 87 -5.37 36.84 9.84
N ARG A 88 -6.54 37.35 9.44
CA ARG A 88 -6.83 38.79 9.46
C ARG A 88 -8.14 39.10 10.18
N GLN A 89 -8.30 40.35 10.61
CA GLN A 89 -9.58 40.84 11.09
C GLN A 89 -10.52 41.17 9.92
N SER A 90 -11.78 40.75 10.03
CA SER A 90 -12.84 41.09 9.08
C SER A 90 -13.17 42.59 9.16
N ARG A 91 -13.19 43.29 8.03
CA ARG A 91 -13.66 44.68 7.96
C ARG A 91 -15.16 44.72 7.71
N GLY A 92 -15.92 45.37 8.60
CA GLY A 92 -17.28 45.78 8.30
C GLY A 92 -17.28 46.93 7.27
N LEU A 93 -18.25 46.91 6.34
CA LEU A 93 -18.57 48.11 5.56
C LEU A 93 -19.31 49.10 6.46
N LEU A 94 -18.83 50.34 6.49
CA LEU A 94 -19.34 51.50 7.25
C LEU A 94 -19.18 51.41 8.79
N PRO A 95 -18.30 52.23 9.40
CA PRO A 95 -18.05 52.21 10.85
C PRO A 95 -19.17 52.86 11.69
N LEU A 96 -20.19 53.46 11.05
CA LEU A 96 -21.22 54.25 11.73
C LEU A 96 -22.51 53.48 12.06
N LEU A 97 -22.69 52.23 11.57
CA LEU A 97 -23.97 51.48 11.72
C LEU A 97 -23.83 49.97 12.02
N SER A 98 -22.61 49.44 12.24
CA SER A 98 -22.41 48.00 12.44
C SER A 98 -21.87 47.66 13.83
N LEU A 99 -22.77 47.24 14.73
CA LEU A 99 -22.50 46.88 16.14
C LEU A 99 -21.76 45.54 16.32
N LYS A 100 -21.00 45.06 15.32
CA LYS A 100 -20.35 43.74 15.32
C LYS A 100 -18.83 43.88 15.43
N SER A 101 -18.26 43.24 16.45
CA SER A 101 -16.82 43.14 16.66
C SER A 101 -16.07 42.58 15.42
N PRO A 102 -14.81 42.94 15.19
CA PRO A 102 -14.00 42.32 14.16
C PRO A 102 -13.80 40.83 14.46
N GLU A 103 -13.94 39.99 13.44
CA GLU A 103 -13.78 38.53 13.53
C GLU A 103 -12.47 38.13 12.87
N ARG A 104 -11.68 37.28 13.54
CA ARG A 104 -10.48 36.69 12.95
C ARG A 104 -10.92 35.65 11.92
N VAL A 105 -10.51 35.84 10.67
CA VAL A 105 -10.81 34.97 9.53
C VAL A 105 -9.50 34.61 8.80
N PHE A 106 -9.52 33.49 8.07
CA PHE A 106 -8.40 32.98 7.29
C PHE A 106 -8.78 32.89 5.79
N PRO A 107 -7.83 32.71 4.86
CA PRO A 107 -8.11 32.61 3.41
C PRO A 107 -9.23 31.63 3.06
N ILE A 108 -9.24 30.45 3.68
CA ILE A 108 -10.25 29.41 3.44
C ILE A 108 -11.68 29.85 3.80
N HIS A 109 -11.83 30.65 4.86
CA HIS A 109 -13.12 31.23 5.27
C HIS A 109 -13.64 32.25 4.25
N VAL A 110 -12.75 33.05 3.66
CA VAL A 110 -13.12 34.06 2.66
C VAL A 110 -13.41 33.42 1.30
N ALA A 111 -12.64 32.41 0.90
CA ALA A 111 -12.92 31.63 -0.30
C ALA A 111 -14.25 30.88 -0.20
N ALA A 112 -14.58 30.37 1.00
CA ALA A 112 -15.88 29.80 1.31
C ALA A 112 -17.01 30.85 1.30
N GLN A 113 -16.76 32.09 1.77
CA GLN A 113 -17.74 33.18 1.74
C GLN A 113 -18.02 33.72 0.32
N GLU A 114 -17.01 33.74 -0.55
CA GLU A 114 -17.14 34.20 -1.94
C GLU A 114 -17.74 33.12 -2.88
N GLY A 115 -17.88 31.87 -2.43
CA GLY A 115 -18.28 30.75 -3.30
C GLY A 115 -17.16 30.29 -4.25
N ASN A 116 -15.92 30.71 -4.01
CA ASN A 116 -14.78 30.48 -4.90
C ASN A 116 -14.19 29.08 -4.69
N SER A 117 -14.82 28.09 -5.30
CA SER A 117 -14.42 26.68 -5.22
C SER A 117 -13.02 26.42 -5.81
N GLN A 118 -12.57 27.19 -6.80
CA GLN A 118 -11.22 27.04 -7.37
C GLN A 118 -10.14 27.44 -6.36
N ILE A 119 -10.22 28.64 -5.77
CA ILE A 119 -9.29 29.05 -4.69
C ILE A 119 -9.39 28.08 -3.51
N LEU A 120 -10.60 27.61 -3.17
CA LEU A 120 -10.76 26.67 -2.06
C LEU A 120 -10.06 25.33 -2.32
N ARG A 121 -10.09 24.79 -3.56
CA ARG A 121 -9.28 23.63 -3.96
C ARG A 121 -7.77 23.92 -3.85
N ILE A 122 -7.33 25.10 -4.29
CA ILE A 122 -5.90 25.49 -4.27
C ILE A 122 -5.37 25.63 -2.83
N LEU A 123 -6.21 26.12 -1.89
CA LEU A 123 -5.90 26.17 -0.46
C LEU A 123 -5.84 24.78 0.18
N LEU A 124 -6.80 23.90 -0.13
CA LEU A 124 -6.82 22.52 0.39
C LEU A 124 -5.62 21.69 -0.09
N ARG A 125 -5.17 21.89 -1.34
CA ARG A 125 -3.92 21.29 -1.86
C ARG A 125 -2.64 21.77 -1.14
N ARG A 126 -2.73 22.83 -0.33
CA ARG A 126 -1.65 23.33 0.55
C ARG A 126 -1.88 22.96 2.02
N GLU A 127 -2.65 21.91 2.27
CA GLU A 127 -2.87 21.35 3.62
C GLU A 127 -3.48 22.34 4.63
N VAL A 128 -4.15 23.39 4.15
CA VAL A 128 -4.91 24.31 5.01
C VAL A 128 -6.07 23.55 5.65
N ASP A 129 -6.11 23.54 6.99
CA ASP A 129 -7.11 22.81 7.76
C ASP A 129 -8.55 23.28 7.42
N PRO A 130 -9.42 22.42 6.85
CA PRO A 130 -10.80 22.78 6.54
C PRO A 130 -11.69 22.95 7.76
N GLN A 131 -11.28 22.43 8.92
CA GLN A 131 -11.99 22.56 10.20
C GLN A 131 -11.52 23.78 11.00
N GLN A 132 -10.49 24.49 10.53
CA GLN A 132 -10.00 25.72 11.14
C GLN A 132 -11.17 26.68 11.36
N GLN A 133 -11.24 27.27 12.55
CA GLN A 133 -12.36 28.12 12.96
C GLN A 133 -11.96 29.59 12.99
N THR A 134 -12.92 30.45 12.67
CA THR A 134 -12.86 31.88 12.99
C THR A 134 -12.83 32.13 14.50
N SER A 135 -12.54 33.36 14.92
CA SER A 135 -12.70 33.76 16.34
C SER A 135 -14.15 33.77 16.85
N ARG A 136 -15.13 33.36 16.03
CA ARG A 136 -16.52 33.10 16.44
C ARG A 136 -16.87 31.61 16.44
N GLY A 137 -15.88 30.72 16.33
CA GLY A 137 -16.09 29.27 16.31
C GLY A 137 -16.72 28.73 15.02
N ARG A 138 -16.77 29.55 13.96
CA ARG A 138 -17.36 29.16 12.66
C ARG A 138 -16.29 28.62 11.74
N SER A 139 -16.52 27.44 11.18
CA SER A 139 -15.70 26.83 10.12
C SER A 139 -16.03 27.43 8.73
N ALA A 140 -15.18 27.16 7.75
CA ALA A 140 -15.42 27.54 6.35
C ALA A 140 -16.78 27.01 5.83
N LEU A 141 -17.17 25.78 6.19
CA LEU A 141 -18.44 25.17 5.79
C LEU A 141 -19.65 25.92 6.35
N GLU A 142 -19.61 26.31 7.61
CA GLU A 142 -20.69 27.07 8.26
C GLU A 142 -20.83 28.48 7.67
N ILE A 143 -19.72 29.10 7.22
CA ILE A 143 -19.76 30.37 6.49
C ILE A 143 -20.40 30.20 5.11
N ALA A 144 -20.03 29.16 4.34
CA ALA A 144 -20.65 28.88 3.04
C ALA A 144 -22.17 28.61 3.18
N LYS A 145 -22.57 27.81 4.17
CA LYS A 145 -23.99 27.56 4.50
C LYS A 145 -24.72 28.85 4.91
N ALA A 146 -24.10 29.73 5.69
CA ALA A 146 -24.70 31.01 6.08
C ALA A 146 -24.84 32.00 4.91
N GLU A 147 -23.88 32.07 3.98
CA GLU A 147 -23.98 32.93 2.79
C GLU A 147 -25.02 32.42 1.79
N MET A 148 -25.12 31.10 1.55
CA MET A 148 -26.17 30.50 0.71
C MET A 148 -27.58 30.92 1.20
N VAL A 149 -27.85 30.75 2.51
CA VAL A 149 -29.13 31.15 3.14
C VAL A 149 -29.35 32.66 3.03
N LYS A 150 -28.32 33.47 3.24
CA LYS A 150 -28.38 34.94 3.15
C LYS A 150 -28.65 35.46 1.73
N ARG A 151 -28.24 34.71 0.70
CA ARG A 151 -28.47 35.05 -0.72
C ARG A 151 -29.74 34.43 -1.31
N GLY A 152 -30.36 33.47 -0.62
CA GLY A 152 -31.50 32.72 -1.14
C GLY A 152 -31.13 31.76 -2.28
N GLU A 153 -29.87 31.34 -2.36
CA GLU A 153 -29.37 30.42 -3.39
C GLU A 153 -29.77 28.97 -3.04
N ALA A 154 -30.15 28.18 -4.06
CA ALA A 154 -30.56 26.78 -3.87
C ALA A 154 -29.37 25.81 -3.71
N ASP A 155 -28.18 26.21 -4.17
CA ASP A 155 -26.90 25.52 -4.01
C ASP A 155 -25.79 26.57 -3.97
N HIS A 156 -24.66 26.24 -3.35
CA HIS A 156 -23.51 27.13 -3.20
C HIS A 156 -22.22 26.31 -3.40
N PRO A 157 -21.40 26.60 -4.45
CA PRO A 157 -20.33 25.70 -4.91
C PRO A 157 -19.39 25.19 -3.82
N SER A 158 -18.96 26.06 -2.90
CA SER A 158 -18.04 25.71 -1.81
C SER A 158 -18.66 24.76 -0.77
N ILE A 159 -19.99 24.65 -0.64
CA ILE A 159 -20.62 23.72 0.31
C ILE A 159 -20.30 22.29 -0.11
N SER A 160 -20.53 21.91 -1.37
CA SER A 160 -20.28 20.55 -1.85
C SER A 160 -18.84 20.07 -1.58
N LEU A 161 -17.88 20.98 -1.72
CA LEU A 161 -16.45 20.75 -1.53
C LEU A 161 -16.06 20.67 -0.04
N LEU A 162 -16.65 21.51 0.82
CA LEU A 162 -16.35 21.55 2.26
C LEU A 162 -17.12 20.51 3.08
N ASP A 163 -18.34 20.16 2.66
CA ASP A 163 -19.19 19.16 3.33
C ASP A 163 -18.61 17.74 3.13
N GLY A 164 -18.02 17.50 1.95
CA GLY A 164 -17.26 16.28 1.64
C GLY A 164 -16.03 16.06 2.53
N LEU A 165 -15.47 17.12 3.15
CA LEU A 165 -14.34 17.03 4.08
C LEU A 165 -14.78 16.71 5.52
N ARG A 166 -16.07 16.84 5.86
CA ARG A 166 -16.62 16.44 7.17
C ARG A 166 -17.12 15.00 7.22
N PHE A 167 -17.14 14.27 6.10
CA PHE A 167 -17.74 12.94 6.00
C PHE A 167 -16.96 11.97 5.07
N LEU A 168 -16.04 11.20 5.67
CA LEU A 168 -15.72 9.83 5.22
C LEU A 168 -16.45 8.78 6.09
N ARG A 169 -17.72 9.07 6.46
CA ARG A 169 -18.62 8.02 6.94
C ARG A 169 -19.03 7.15 5.76
N ALA A 170 -19.02 5.84 5.94
CA ALA A 170 -19.35 4.88 4.89
C ALA A 170 -20.73 5.08 4.22
N ARG A 171 -21.67 5.76 4.89
CA ARG A 171 -23.00 5.99 4.31
C ARG A 171 -23.04 7.01 3.17
N ASP A 172 -22.04 7.87 3.04
CA ASP A 172 -22.06 9.00 2.08
C ASP A 172 -21.24 8.74 0.81
N LEU A 173 -20.20 7.90 0.89
CA LEU A 173 -19.52 7.31 -0.27
C LEU A 173 -20.47 6.48 -1.16
N ARG A 174 -21.55 5.98 -0.56
CA ARG A 174 -22.64 5.23 -1.21
C ARG A 174 -23.38 6.01 -2.32
N ARG A 175 -23.00 7.26 -2.62
CA ARG A 175 -23.75 8.19 -3.48
C ARG A 175 -22.94 9.04 -4.47
N ARG A 176 -21.63 9.23 -4.31
CA ARG A 176 -20.79 10.10 -5.16
C ARG A 176 -19.35 9.63 -5.19
N CYS A 177 -18.72 9.69 -6.37
CA CYS A 177 -17.27 9.70 -6.48
C CYS A 177 -16.81 11.15 -6.59
N PHE A 178 -15.67 11.45 -6.00
CA PHE A 178 -15.00 12.74 -6.13
C PHE A 178 -13.82 12.54 -7.10
N GLN A 179 -13.78 13.29 -8.21
CA GLN A 179 -12.75 13.11 -9.26
C GLN A 179 -11.31 13.20 -8.72
N ASP A 180 -11.09 14.00 -7.67
CA ASP A 180 -9.78 14.20 -7.04
C ASP A 180 -9.33 13.01 -6.17
N TYR A 181 -10.21 12.04 -5.89
CA TYR A 181 -9.97 10.90 -4.98
C TYR A 181 -10.18 9.53 -5.63
N PHE A 182 -10.91 9.47 -6.74
CA PHE A 182 -11.23 8.23 -7.46
C PHE A 182 -10.69 8.29 -8.88
N TRP A 183 -9.92 7.28 -9.29
CA TRP A 183 -9.76 7.00 -10.71
C TRP A 183 -11.06 6.38 -11.24
N LEU A 184 -11.58 6.93 -12.34
CA LEU A 184 -12.81 6.47 -12.97
C LEU A 184 -12.48 5.72 -14.26
N SER A 185 -12.96 4.47 -14.33
CA SER A 185 -13.02 3.69 -15.57
C SER A 185 -13.78 4.45 -16.67
N PRO A 186 -13.54 4.17 -17.96
CA PRO A 186 -14.22 4.86 -19.06
C PRO A 186 -15.76 4.91 -18.90
N ALA A 187 -16.39 3.77 -18.58
CA ALA A 187 -17.83 3.67 -18.32
C ALA A 187 -18.36 4.54 -17.16
N CYS A 188 -17.49 5.08 -16.30
CA CYS A 188 -17.82 5.98 -15.20
C CYS A 188 -17.50 7.46 -15.46
N ARG A 189 -16.87 7.82 -16.59
CA ARG A 189 -16.41 9.20 -16.86
C ARG A 189 -17.54 10.14 -17.31
N ASP A 190 -18.59 9.62 -17.95
CA ASP A 190 -19.72 10.42 -18.47
C ASP A 190 -20.52 11.16 -17.39
N ASP A 191 -20.59 10.61 -16.18
CA ASP A 191 -21.14 11.31 -15.01
C ASP A 191 -20.42 10.89 -13.72
N PRO A 192 -19.32 11.60 -13.35
CA PRO A 192 -18.54 11.27 -12.16
C PRO A 192 -19.33 11.45 -10.86
N THR A 193 -20.44 12.18 -10.88
CA THR A 193 -21.29 12.42 -9.70
C THR A 193 -22.22 11.25 -9.39
N LYS A 194 -22.37 10.29 -10.32
CA LYS A 194 -23.35 9.19 -10.25
C LYS A 194 -22.78 7.85 -9.78
N CYS A 195 -21.78 7.82 -8.90
CA CYS A 195 -21.46 6.62 -8.09
C CYS A 195 -22.51 6.30 -7.01
N ARG A 196 -23.80 6.42 -7.35
CA ARG A 196 -24.88 5.74 -6.64
C ARG A 196 -24.94 4.30 -7.15
N GLY A 197 -24.98 3.35 -6.22
CA GLY A 197 -25.65 2.03 -6.25
C GLY A 197 -25.58 1.16 -7.51
N ASP A 198 -25.99 1.71 -8.65
CA ASP A 198 -26.40 1.00 -9.86
C ASP A 198 -25.53 1.37 -11.09
N LYS A 199 -24.58 2.31 -10.95
CA LYS A 199 -23.76 2.80 -12.09
C LYS A 199 -22.26 2.56 -11.99
N CYS A 200 -21.64 2.76 -10.84
CA CYS A 200 -20.19 2.61 -10.69
C CYS A 200 -19.88 1.87 -9.39
N ILE A 201 -19.23 0.72 -9.52
CA ILE A 201 -18.82 -0.13 -8.41
C ILE A 201 -17.55 0.46 -7.80
N ILE A 202 -17.56 0.73 -6.50
CA ILE A 202 -16.35 1.18 -5.80
C ILE A 202 -15.40 0.00 -5.65
N PHE A 203 -14.13 0.20 -6.01
CA PHE A 203 -13.02 -0.66 -5.63
C PHE A 203 -12.09 0.09 -4.68
N LEU A 204 -11.84 -0.49 -3.50
CA LEU A 204 -10.95 0.08 -2.49
C LEU A 204 -9.66 -0.72 -2.34
N THR A 205 -8.51 -0.05 -2.35
CA THR A 205 -7.22 -0.65 -2.00
C THR A 205 -6.51 0.19 -0.92
N ALA A 206 -5.31 -0.22 -0.50
CA ALA A 206 -4.56 0.40 0.59
C ALA A 206 -3.07 0.55 0.24
N GLY A 207 -2.32 1.12 1.19
CA GLY A 207 -0.86 1.31 1.08
C GLY A 207 -0.49 2.15 -0.15
N PRO A 208 0.51 1.76 -0.95
CA PRO A 208 0.87 2.46 -2.19
C PRO A 208 -0.12 2.26 -3.34
N GLY A 209 -1.28 1.62 -3.11
CA GLY A 209 -2.25 1.28 -4.15
C GLY A 209 -2.09 -0.16 -4.66
N TYR A 210 -2.19 -1.15 -3.78
CA TYR A 210 -2.06 -2.56 -4.16
C TYR A 210 -3.02 -2.94 -5.31
N ASN A 211 -2.48 -3.54 -6.37
CA ASN A 211 -3.18 -3.90 -7.62
C ASN A 211 -3.97 -2.75 -8.29
N PHE A 212 -3.71 -1.47 -7.97
CA PHE A 212 -4.46 -0.34 -8.51
C PHE A 212 -4.46 -0.33 -10.04
N GLU A 213 -3.28 -0.46 -10.66
CA GLU A 213 -3.13 -0.55 -12.12
C GLU A 213 -3.82 -1.80 -12.70
N HIS A 214 -3.74 -2.94 -12.01
CA HIS A 214 -4.38 -4.18 -12.48
C HIS A 214 -5.88 -3.97 -12.62
N HIS A 215 -6.52 -3.35 -11.62
CA HIS A 215 -7.95 -3.04 -11.66
C HIS A 215 -8.28 -1.92 -12.66
N MET A 216 -7.39 -0.94 -12.90
CA MET A 216 -7.57 0.02 -14.00
C MET A 216 -7.62 -0.67 -15.37
N GLN A 217 -6.65 -1.56 -15.64
CA GLN A 217 -6.57 -2.29 -16.90
C GLN A 217 -7.77 -3.24 -17.08
N ARG A 218 -8.13 -4.00 -16.04
CA ARG A 218 -9.30 -4.90 -16.05
C ARG A 218 -10.60 -4.11 -16.27
N ALA A 219 -10.81 -3.00 -15.54
CA ALA A 219 -12.01 -2.18 -15.70
C ALA A 219 -12.12 -1.58 -17.10
N THR A 220 -11.00 -1.19 -17.70
CA THR A 220 -10.94 -0.67 -19.08
C THR A 220 -11.17 -1.77 -20.12
N ALA A 221 -10.55 -2.95 -19.95
CA ALA A 221 -10.60 -4.04 -20.92
C ALA A 221 -11.92 -4.81 -20.95
N TYR A 222 -12.64 -4.86 -19.82
CA TYR A 222 -13.92 -5.57 -19.68
C TYR A 222 -15.12 -4.62 -19.50
N ASP A 223 -14.96 -3.35 -19.89
CA ASP A 223 -15.98 -2.28 -19.77
C ASP A 223 -16.69 -2.26 -18.40
N THR A 224 -15.94 -2.54 -17.33
CA THR A 224 -16.49 -2.65 -15.99
C THR A 224 -16.55 -1.25 -15.38
N ALA A 225 -17.76 -0.75 -15.17
CA ALA A 225 -18.01 0.53 -14.54
C ALA A 225 -17.54 0.53 -13.07
N MET A 226 -16.28 0.90 -12.88
CA MET A 226 -15.54 0.85 -11.63
C MET A 226 -14.97 2.23 -11.28
N ALA A 227 -14.99 2.56 -9.99
CA ALA A 227 -14.33 3.72 -9.40
C ALA A 227 -13.32 3.24 -8.37
N ILE A 228 -12.03 3.48 -8.64
CA ILE A 228 -10.90 2.89 -7.93
C ILE A 228 -10.30 3.97 -7.01
N ALA A 229 -10.19 3.67 -5.71
CA ALA A 229 -9.57 4.55 -4.72
C ALA A 229 -8.59 3.82 -3.82
N VAL A 230 -7.61 4.57 -3.32
CA VAL A 230 -6.69 4.13 -2.26
C VAL A 230 -7.18 4.73 -0.94
N ALA A 231 -7.40 3.89 0.08
CA ALA A 231 -7.70 4.35 1.43
C ALA A 231 -6.51 5.14 1.98
N LYS A 232 -6.79 6.31 2.58
CA LYS A 232 -5.74 7.15 3.18
C LYS A 232 -5.07 6.44 4.37
N GLU A 233 -5.89 5.83 5.23
CA GLU A 233 -5.45 5.14 6.45
C GLU A 233 -5.80 3.65 6.37
N TYR A 234 -4.97 2.78 6.98
CA TYR A 234 -5.25 1.34 7.00
C TYR A 234 -6.57 1.01 7.72
N ALA A 235 -6.90 1.76 8.78
CA ALA A 235 -8.16 1.60 9.51
C ALA A 235 -9.41 1.89 8.65
N ASP A 236 -9.31 2.78 7.67
CA ASP A 236 -10.39 3.03 6.72
C ASP A 236 -10.55 1.84 5.75
N TYR A 237 -9.45 1.29 5.24
CA TYR A 237 -9.45 0.06 4.45
C TYR A 237 -10.07 -1.14 5.19
N GLN A 238 -9.80 -1.30 6.49
CA GLN A 238 -10.41 -2.37 7.30
C GLN A 238 -11.92 -2.14 7.55
N ARG A 239 -12.33 -0.90 7.80
CA ARG A 239 -13.72 -0.55 8.16
C ARG A 239 -14.67 -0.53 6.96
N MET A 240 -14.23 0.03 5.84
CA MET A 240 -15.12 0.38 4.72
C MET A 240 -15.78 -0.83 4.03
N PRO A 241 -15.08 -1.96 3.79
CA PRO A 241 -15.70 -3.17 3.25
C PRO A 241 -16.78 -3.77 4.17
N ALA A 242 -16.61 -3.67 5.50
CA ALA A 242 -17.60 -4.16 6.46
C ALA A 242 -18.88 -3.28 6.51
N GLU A 243 -18.76 -2.00 6.15
CA GLU A 243 -19.87 -1.04 6.19
C GLU A 243 -20.59 -0.83 4.83
N MET A 244 -20.03 -1.34 3.73
CA MET A 244 -20.51 -1.08 2.36
C MET A 244 -20.40 -2.31 1.44
N ASN A 245 -21.37 -2.48 0.55
CA ASN A 245 -21.19 -3.38 -0.59
C ASN A 245 -20.25 -2.71 -1.61
N MET A 246 -19.03 -3.21 -1.72
CA MET A 246 -17.97 -2.72 -2.61
C MET A 246 -17.01 -3.85 -2.97
N LEU A 247 -16.21 -3.63 -4.01
CA LEU A 247 -15.03 -4.45 -4.26
C LEU A 247 -13.87 -3.89 -3.46
N PHE A 248 -12.92 -4.74 -3.10
CA PHE A 248 -11.71 -4.33 -2.41
C PHE A 248 -10.56 -5.26 -2.77
N TYR A 249 -9.34 -4.75 -2.65
CA TYR A 249 -8.14 -5.59 -2.66
C TYR A 249 -8.12 -6.45 -1.39
N TRP A 250 -7.79 -7.72 -1.52
CA TRP A 250 -7.51 -8.61 -0.41
C TRP A 250 -6.56 -9.73 -0.87
N TRP A 251 -5.95 -10.42 0.08
CA TRP A 251 -5.13 -11.61 -0.12
C TRP A 251 -5.57 -12.68 0.87
N THR A 252 -5.31 -13.95 0.56
CA THR A 252 -5.52 -15.07 1.49
C THR A 252 -4.24 -15.91 1.55
N PRO A 253 -3.87 -16.45 2.73
CA PRO A 253 -4.56 -16.36 4.02
C PRO A 253 -4.34 -14.99 4.70
N ASP A 254 -5.37 -14.51 5.39
CA ASP A 254 -5.39 -13.25 6.15
C ASP A 254 -6.60 -13.27 7.11
N ASP A 255 -6.56 -12.57 8.24
CA ASP A 255 -7.64 -12.56 9.24
C ASP A 255 -8.57 -11.34 9.17
N THR A 256 -8.20 -10.28 8.43
CA THR A 256 -8.89 -8.98 8.43
C THR A 256 -10.37 -9.06 8.04
N PHE A 257 -10.68 -9.81 6.98
CA PHE A 257 -12.03 -9.86 6.39
C PHE A 257 -12.68 -11.25 6.43
N VAL A 258 -12.12 -12.22 7.17
CA VAL A 258 -12.62 -13.61 7.22
C VAL A 258 -14.09 -13.67 7.62
N ALA A 259 -14.49 -12.88 8.63
CA ALA A 259 -15.87 -12.80 9.12
C ALA A 259 -16.88 -12.29 8.08
N MET A 260 -16.43 -11.63 7.01
CA MET A 260 -17.30 -11.17 5.92
C MET A 260 -17.56 -12.25 4.86
N THR A 261 -16.75 -13.32 4.82
CA THR A 261 -16.79 -14.36 3.76
C THR A 261 -16.83 -13.79 2.33
N PRO A 262 -15.91 -12.87 1.96
CA PRO A 262 -15.93 -12.23 0.65
C PRO A 262 -15.64 -13.25 -0.47
N ARG A 263 -16.03 -12.92 -1.70
CA ARG A 263 -15.82 -13.76 -2.88
C ARG A 263 -14.84 -13.11 -3.83
N GLU A 264 -13.88 -13.89 -4.30
CA GLU A 264 -12.94 -13.46 -5.34
C GLU A 264 -13.65 -13.18 -6.67
N ILE A 265 -13.19 -12.16 -7.39
CA ILE A 265 -13.60 -11.89 -8.78
C ILE A 265 -12.71 -12.71 -9.70
N ILE A 266 -13.31 -13.68 -10.40
CA ILE A 266 -12.59 -14.52 -11.36
C ILE A 266 -12.45 -13.78 -12.70
N TYR A 267 -11.21 -13.53 -13.10
CA TYR A 267 -10.83 -13.03 -14.42
C TYR A 267 -10.32 -14.18 -15.31
N PRO A 268 -10.17 -13.98 -16.64
CA PRO A 268 -9.50 -14.96 -17.50
C PRO A 268 -8.13 -15.39 -16.97
N PRO A 269 -7.65 -16.63 -17.22
CA PRO A 269 -6.41 -17.14 -16.65
C PRO A 269 -5.21 -16.21 -16.86
N SER A 270 -4.30 -16.15 -15.87
CA SER A 270 -3.11 -15.31 -15.96
C SER A 270 -2.15 -15.79 -17.05
N ASP A 271 -1.67 -14.88 -17.91
CA ASP A 271 -0.45 -15.10 -18.70
C ASP A 271 0.72 -14.45 -17.96
N ARG A 272 1.61 -15.27 -17.39
CA ARG A 272 2.81 -14.78 -16.67
C ARG A 272 3.71 -13.93 -17.57
N ALA A 273 3.85 -14.26 -18.85
CA ALA A 273 4.68 -13.50 -19.78
C ALA A 273 4.04 -12.16 -20.14
N ALA A 274 2.71 -12.08 -20.24
CA ALA A 274 1.98 -10.81 -20.38
C ALA A 274 2.09 -9.95 -19.11
N PHE A 275 1.92 -10.56 -17.93
CA PHE A 275 2.06 -9.92 -16.62
C PHE A 275 3.43 -9.25 -16.46
N PHE A 276 4.53 -9.96 -16.79
CA PHE A 276 5.89 -9.38 -16.75
C PHE A 276 6.15 -8.29 -17.80
N ARG A 277 5.27 -8.09 -18.78
CA ARG A 277 5.31 -6.97 -19.74
C ARG A 277 4.34 -5.83 -19.36
N GLY A 278 3.69 -5.91 -18.20
CA GLY A 278 2.72 -4.90 -17.73
C GLY A 278 1.29 -5.10 -18.24
N ASP A 279 0.92 -6.29 -18.74
CA ASP A 279 -0.48 -6.61 -19.08
C ASP A 279 -1.13 -7.39 -17.95
N TYR A 280 -2.01 -6.71 -17.22
CA TYR A 280 -2.67 -7.17 -16.00
C TYR A 280 -4.16 -7.47 -16.20
N ARG A 281 -4.61 -7.58 -17.46
CA ARG A 281 -6.02 -7.86 -17.81
C ARG A 281 -6.45 -9.27 -17.42
N GLY A 282 -5.54 -10.24 -17.38
CA GLY A 282 -5.81 -11.57 -16.82
C GLY A 282 -5.95 -11.54 -15.29
N GLY A 283 -6.26 -12.69 -14.70
CA GLY A 283 -6.17 -12.92 -13.25
C GLY A 283 -4.75 -12.71 -12.72
N ASN A 284 -4.62 -12.61 -11.41
CA ASN A 284 -3.28 -12.61 -10.80
C ASN A 284 -2.64 -14.00 -11.03
N PRO A 285 -1.33 -14.08 -11.31
CA PRO A 285 -0.66 -15.37 -11.41
C PRO A 285 -0.61 -16.04 -10.04
N ASP A 286 -0.68 -17.37 -10.00
CA ASP A 286 -0.50 -18.14 -8.76
C ASP A 286 0.84 -17.77 -8.10
N GLN A 287 0.77 -17.28 -6.87
CA GLN A 287 1.92 -16.89 -6.05
C GLN A 287 2.13 -17.95 -4.96
N PRO A 288 3.15 -18.84 -5.10
CA PRO A 288 3.50 -19.76 -4.02
C PRO A 288 4.09 -18.98 -2.83
N ILE A 289 3.79 -19.44 -1.61
CA ILE A 289 4.45 -18.95 -0.40
C ILE A 289 5.81 -19.65 -0.30
N GLU A 290 6.87 -18.92 -0.64
CA GLU A 290 8.24 -19.44 -0.71
C GLU A 290 9.04 -19.16 0.57
N LYS A 291 9.93 -20.09 0.92
CA LYS A 291 10.81 -20.00 2.09
C LYS A 291 12.22 -19.64 1.64
N TYR A 292 12.70 -18.47 2.06
CA TYR A 292 14.05 -17.99 1.77
C TYR A 292 14.96 -18.12 3.00
N ALA A 293 16.23 -18.44 2.79
CA ALA A 293 17.24 -18.57 3.83
C ALA A 293 18.60 -18.06 3.33
N SER A 294 19.49 -17.65 4.26
CA SER A 294 20.88 -17.35 3.90
C SER A 294 21.60 -18.59 3.40
N GLN A 295 22.52 -18.44 2.46
CA GLN A 295 23.36 -19.52 1.94
C GLN A 295 24.16 -20.20 3.06
N ASP A 296 24.63 -19.42 4.03
CA ASP A 296 25.42 -19.91 5.16
C ASP A 296 24.62 -20.79 6.13
N LEU A 297 23.27 -20.67 6.15
CA LEU A 297 22.43 -21.41 7.11
C LEU A 297 22.54 -22.94 6.89
N ALA A 298 22.77 -23.38 5.66
CA ALA A 298 23.01 -24.79 5.33
C ALA A 298 24.29 -25.35 5.99
N PHE A 299 25.28 -24.51 6.26
CA PHE A 299 26.55 -24.90 6.88
C PHE A 299 26.54 -24.67 8.40
N LEU A 300 25.98 -23.54 8.84
CA LEU A 300 25.95 -23.15 10.26
C LEU A 300 24.91 -23.91 11.07
N ALA A 301 23.77 -24.28 10.46
CA ALA A 301 22.67 -24.97 11.13
C ALA A 301 21.92 -25.91 10.16
N PRO A 302 22.59 -26.98 9.65
CA PRO A 302 22.00 -27.88 8.66
C PRO A 302 20.70 -28.56 9.14
N SER A 303 20.57 -28.88 10.43
CA SER A 303 19.31 -29.41 11.00
C SER A 303 18.14 -28.43 10.89
N VAL A 304 18.39 -27.13 11.06
CA VAL A 304 17.40 -26.06 10.87
C VAL A 304 17.08 -25.90 9.38
N MET A 305 18.06 -26.05 8.49
CA MET A 305 17.84 -26.03 7.05
C MET A 305 16.95 -27.19 6.58
N GLU A 306 17.18 -28.42 7.04
CA GLU A 306 16.32 -29.56 6.70
C GLU A 306 14.91 -29.43 7.30
N LEU A 307 14.78 -28.96 8.55
CA LEU A 307 13.49 -28.60 9.12
C LEU A 307 12.76 -27.56 8.25
N MET A 308 13.45 -26.49 7.83
CA MET A 308 12.89 -25.45 6.99
C MET A 308 12.51 -25.96 5.60
N LYS A 309 13.20 -26.95 5.03
CA LYS A 309 12.80 -27.62 3.79
C LYS A 309 11.51 -28.42 3.99
N ALA A 310 11.49 -29.29 5.01
CA ALA A 310 10.40 -30.22 5.29
C ALA A 310 9.11 -29.54 5.82
N LEU A 311 9.22 -28.40 6.49
CA LEU A 311 8.09 -27.64 7.02
C LEU A 311 7.11 -27.27 5.90
N TYR A 312 5.91 -27.85 5.94
CA TYR A 312 4.81 -27.54 5.04
C TYR A 312 3.53 -27.37 5.85
N ILE A 313 2.88 -26.22 5.72
CA ILE A 313 1.62 -25.93 6.38
C ILE A 313 0.57 -25.69 5.30
N ASP A 314 -0.46 -26.53 5.29
CA ASP A 314 -1.56 -26.42 4.34
C ASP A 314 -2.39 -25.14 4.59
N ILE A 315 -2.93 -24.55 3.52
CA ILE A 315 -3.74 -23.32 3.59
C ILE A 315 -4.95 -23.45 4.54
N ASN A 316 -5.55 -24.64 4.63
CA ASN A 316 -6.66 -24.90 5.56
C ASN A 316 -6.20 -24.89 7.02
N VAL A 317 -4.96 -25.34 7.29
CA VAL A 317 -4.35 -25.23 8.62
C VAL A 317 -4.10 -23.76 8.96
N VAL A 318 -3.52 -22.96 8.05
CA VAL A 318 -3.30 -21.52 8.28
C VAL A 318 -4.64 -20.81 8.58
N ASN A 319 -5.67 -21.04 7.76
CA ASN A 319 -7.00 -20.47 7.99
C ASN A 319 -7.61 -20.91 9.34
N SER A 320 -7.38 -22.16 9.78
CA SER A 320 -7.84 -22.62 11.09
C SER A 320 -7.11 -21.94 12.27
N LEU A 321 -5.82 -21.65 12.13
CA LEU A 321 -5.01 -20.92 13.13
C LEU A 321 -5.47 -19.47 13.24
N LEU A 322 -5.69 -18.80 12.11
CA LEU A 322 -6.23 -17.44 12.06
C LEU A 322 -7.63 -17.37 12.69
N SER A 323 -8.49 -18.35 12.39
CA SER A 323 -9.83 -18.44 12.99
C SER A 323 -9.78 -18.73 14.51
N ASP A 324 -8.82 -19.53 15.00
CA ASP A 324 -8.66 -19.79 16.43
C ASP A 324 -8.27 -18.49 17.15
N ALA A 325 -7.25 -17.77 16.66
CA ALA A 325 -6.82 -16.47 17.17
C ALA A 325 -7.96 -15.44 17.24
N LEU A 326 -8.74 -15.29 16.17
CA LEU A 326 -9.92 -14.41 16.15
C LEU A 326 -10.99 -14.84 17.18
N SER A 327 -11.18 -16.13 17.38
CA SER A 327 -12.25 -16.66 18.26
C SER A 327 -11.93 -16.58 19.75
N THR A 328 -10.65 -16.73 20.12
CA THR A 328 -10.21 -16.67 21.54
C THR A 328 -9.65 -15.31 21.94
N GLY A 329 -9.23 -14.49 20.98
CA GLY A 329 -8.46 -13.26 21.24
C GLY A 329 -7.01 -13.52 21.66
N ASP A 330 -6.52 -14.75 21.51
CA ASP A 330 -5.12 -15.10 21.77
C ASP A 330 -4.18 -14.53 20.69
N ASN A 331 -2.95 -14.22 21.09
CA ASN A 331 -1.90 -13.91 20.11
C ASN A 331 -1.51 -15.16 19.30
N TYR A 332 -0.98 -14.95 18.08
CA TYR A 332 -0.61 -16.03 17.16
C TYR A 332 0.40 -17.04 17.74
N SER A 333 1.29 -16.62 18.66
CA SER A 333 2.26 -17.54 19.29
C SER A 333 1.60 -18.53 20.24
N THR A 334 0.57 -18.10 20.98
CA THR A 334 -0.22 -18.98 21.85
C THR A 334 -0.99 -20.01 21.02
N VAL A 335 -1.60 -19.57 19.92
CA VAL A 335 -2.34 -20.43 18.98
C VAL A 335 -1.42 -21.42 18.28
N ALA A 336 -0.26 -20.98 17.78
CA ALA A 336 0.74 -21.86 17.18
C ALA A 336 1.24 -22.91 18.18
N CYS A 337 1.52 -22.53 19.44
CA CYS A 337 1.93 -23.47 20.50
C CYS A 337 0.84 -24.51 20.81
N ARG A 338 -0.44 -24.10 20.86
CA ARG A 338 -1.59 -24.99 21.02
C ARG A 338 -1.69 -25.99 19.86
N TRP A 339 -1.51 -25.52 18.63
CA TRP A 339 -1.54 -26.38 17.44
C TRP A 339 -0.38 -27.37 17.42
N LEU A 340 0.86 -26.94 17.69
CA LEU A 340 2.03 -27.82 17.76
C LEU A 340 1.81 -28.94 18.78
N ARG A 341 1.35 -28.63 20.00
CA ARG A 341 1.08 -29.66 21.03
C ARG A 341 0.00 -30.68 20.65
N LYS A 342 -0.89 -30.35 19.72
CA LYS A 342 -2.02 -31.20 19.30
C LYS A 342 -1.72 -32.03 18.04
N ASN A 343 -0.81 -31.57 17.18
CA ASN A 343 -0.55 -32.13 15.85
C ASN A 343 0.90 -32.63 15.71
N GLU A 344 1.41 -33.28 16.75
CA GLU A 344 2.79 -33.80 16.79
C GLU A 344 3.04 -34.89 15.74
N ASP A 345 2.03 -35.68 15.42
CA ASP A 345 2.02 -36.62 14.29
C ASP A 345 2.33 -35.96 12.94
N ILE A 346 1.96 -34.68 12.76
CA ILE A 346 2.23 -33.91 11.54
C ILE A 346 3.66 -33.36 11.54
N TRP A 347 4.04 -32.56 12.55
CA TRP A 347 5.30 -31.82 12.51
C TRP A 347 6.53 -32.63 12.94
N ARG A 348 6.36 -33.74 13.68
CA ARG A 348 7.49 -34.62 14.08
C ARG A 348 8.21 -35.19 12.86
N ALA A 349 7.50 -35.39 11.74
CA ALA A 349 8.10 -35.80 10.46
C ALA A 349 8.94 -34.70 9.77
N TRP A 350 8.83 -33.44 10.19
CA TRP A 350 9.66 -32.34 9.68
C TRP A 350 10.98 -32.18 10.44
N VAL A 351 11.06 -32.72 11.67
CA VAL A 351 12.27 -32.66 12.49
C VAL A 351 13.25 -33.74 12.01
N PRO A 352 14.48 -33.38 11.61
CA PRO A 352 15.48 -34.38 11.24
C PRO A 352 15.81 -35.33 12.40
N ASP A 353 16.12 -36.58 12.07
CA ASP A 353 16.59 -37.57 13.05
C ASP A 353 17.87 -37.05 13.74
N PRO A 354 17.87 -36.80 15.07
CA PRO A 354 19.02 -36.24 15.78
C PRO A 354 20.22 -37.19 15.81
N SER A 355 20.03 -38.45 15.41
CA SER A 355 21.08 -39.44 15.27
C SER A 355 21.78 -39.41 13.89
N GLN A 356 21.23 -38.71 12.91
CA GLN A 356 21.76 -38.58 11.54
C GLN A 356 22.45 -37.23 11.37
N CYS A 357 23.79 -37.25 11.34
CA CYS A 357 24.59 -36.03 11.27
C CYS A 357 25.01 -35.65 9.85
N PHE A 358 25.24 -34.35 9.69
CA PHE A 358 25.56 -33.69 8.43
C PHE A 358 27.08 -33.60 8.23
N PRO A 359 27.57 -33.43 6.98
CA PRO A 359 28.98 -33.18 6.71
C PRO A 359 29.59 -32.13 7.64
N GLN A 360 30.74 -32.44 8.23
CA GLN A 360 31.45 -31.64 9.26
C GLN A 360 30.85 -31.69 10.67
N PHE A 361 29.81 -32.50 10.91
CA PHE A 361 29.22 -32.72 12.23
C PHE A 361 29.33 -34.20 12.64
N GLY A 362 29.83 -34.45 13.85
CA GLY A 362 29.88 -35.76 14.46
C GLY A 362 28.70 -35.98 15.43
N LEU A 363 28.24 -37.22 15.54
CA LEU A 363 27.26 -37.61 16.54
C LEU A 363 27.85 -37.53 17.95
N PHE A 364 27.18 -36.85 18.87
CA PHE A 364 27.63 -36.55 20.23
C PHE A 364 26.63 -37.06 21.26
N ASP A 365 27.08 -37.83 22.26
CA ASP A 365 26.24 -38.33 23.35
C ASP A 365 26.31 -37.38 24.55
N LEU A 366 25.15 -36.80 24.88
CA LEU A 366 24.99 -35.81 25.95
C LEU A 366 25.27 -36.38 27.35
N ARG A 367 25.14 -37.70 27.54
CA ARG A 367 25.38 -38.37 28.83
C ARG A 367 26.86 -38.59 29.08
N SER A 368 27.60 -38.96 28.03
CA SER A 368 29.06 -39.19 28.11
C SER A 368 29.88 -37.93 27.83
N GLN A 369 29.25 -36.86 27.32
CA GLN A 369 29.90 -35.64 26.83
C GLN A 369 31.01 -35.93 25.82
N SER A 370 30.79 -36.92 24.95
CA SER A 370 31.78 -37.39 23.98
C SER A 370 31.17 -37.72 22.62
N PHE A 371 32.01 -37.71 21.58
CA PHE A 371 31.60 -38.10 20.24
C PHE A 371 31.48 -39.63 20.13
N VAL A 372 30.42 -40.08 19.47
CA VAL A 372 30.05 -41.49 19.32
C VAL A 372 30.89 -42.15 18.22
N THR A 373 31.56 -43.24 18.57
CA THR A 373 32.40 -44.04 17.64
C THR A 373 31.77 -45.36 17.21
N ASP A 374 30.69 -45.82 17.87
CA ASP A 374 29.88 -46.99 17.53
C ASP A 374 28.45 -46.77 18.07
N ARG A 375 27.43 -47.13 17.29
CA ARG A 375 26.01 -46.95 17.65
C ARG A 375 25.46 -47.97 18.64
N LYS A 376 26.16 -49.09 18.91
CA LYS A 376 25.66 -50.21 19.74
C LYS A 376 25.16 -49.84 21.14
N ASN A 377 25.68 -48.76 21.74
CA ASN A 377 25.34 -48.31 23.09
C ASN A 377 24.62 -46.94 23.10
N LEU A 378 24.04 -46.52 21.96
CA LEU A 378 23.23 -45.31 21.90
C LEU A 378 22.09 -45.37 22.91
N GLY A 379 21.89 -44.25 23.62
CA GLY A 379 20.67 -44.04 24.38
C GLY A 379 19.47 -43.78 23.46
N PRO A 380 18.30 -43.49 24.03
CA PRO A 380 17.18 -42.99 23.26
C PRO A 380 17.56 -41.66 22.55
N ALA A 381 16.85 -41.34 21.46
CA ALA A 381 17.25 -40.30 20.50
C ALA A 381 17.34 -38.88 21.09
N ASP A 382 16.71 -38.64 22.23
CA ASP A 382 16.78 -37.42 23.05
C ASP A 382 18.11 -37.26 23.82
N THR A 383 18.96 -38.29 23.83
CA THR A 383 20.27 -38.27 24.52
C THR A 383 21.45 -37.96 23.58
N VAL A 384 21.20 -37.71 22.29
CA VAL A 384 22.24 -37.42 21.30
C VAL A 384 21.91 -36.21 20.44
N GLU A 385 22.96 -35.57 19.93
CA GLU A 385 22.86 -34.46 18.98
C GLU A 385 24.07 -34.44 18.03
N CYS A 386 23.99 -33.65 16.97
CA CYS A 386 25.09 -33.46 16.03
C CYS A 386 25.87 -32.19 16.37
N ARG A 387 27.17 -32.32 16.67
CA ARG A 387 28.07 -31.18 16.97
C ARG A 387 29.13 -31.06 15.89
N ALA A 388 29.53 -29.82 15.58
CA ALA A 388 30.63 -29.54 14.66
C ALA A 388 31.91 -30.26 15.11
N CYS A 389 32.63 -30.87 14.16
CA CYS A 389 33.89 -31.56 14.43
C CYS A 389 34.97 -30.57 14.90
N PRO A 390 35.66 -30.84 16.03
CA PRO A 390 36.85 -30.10 16.41
C PRO A 390 37.95 -30.21 15.34
N ALA A 391 38.82 -29.20 15.26
CA ALA A 391 39.99 -29.23 14.39
C ALA A 391 40.87 -30.47 14.69
N GLY A 392 41.29 -31.18 13.63
CA GLY A 392 42.05 -32.43 13.74
C GLY A 392 41.20 -33.70 13.89
N LEU A 393 39.87 -33.61 13.79
CA LEU A 393 38.97 -34.76 13.74
C LEU A 393 38.11 -34.71 12.48
N LYS A 394 37.85 -35.88 11.87
CA LYS A 394 37.00 -36.01 10.68
C LYS A 394 35.78 -36.87 10.95
N SER A 395 34.67 -36.45 10.36
CA SER A 395 33.42 -37.21 10.29
C SER A 395 33.44 -38.11 9.03
N GLN A 396 33.05 -39.37 9.18
CA GLN A 396 33.09 -40.38 8.12
C GLN A 396 31.81 -41.21 8.12
N ARG A 397 31.11 -41.30 6.98
CA ARG A 397 29.90 -42.12 6.86
C ARG A 397 30.14 -43.58 7.29
N PHE A 398 29.30 -44.02 8.20
CA PHE A 398 29.18 -45.36 8.73
C PHE A 398 27.72 -45.80 8.54
N ALA A 399 27.52 -46.93 7.87
CA ALA A 399 26.20 -47.56 7.75
C ALA A 399 26.07 -48.63 8.82
N ASP A 400 25.01 -48.56 9.63
CA ASP A 400 24.62 -49.65 10.52
C ASP A 400 23.59 -50.58 9.84
N ASN A 401 23.24 -51.68 10.50
CA ASN A 401 22.30 -52.68 9.96
C ASN A 401 20.85 -52.17 9.79
N SER A 402 20.54 -50.92 10.17
CA SER A 402 19.25 -50.27 9.91
C SER A 402 19.22 -49.46 8.60
N GLY A 403 20.37 -49.29 7.94
CA GLY A 403 20.48 -48.58 6.66
C GLY A 403 20.58 -47.05 6.75
N ALA A 404 20.67 -46.49 7.97
CA ALA A 404 20.93 -45.06 8.17
C ALA A 404 22.41 -44.71 7.91
N GLU A 405 22.67 -43.65 7.15
CA GLU A 405 24.01 -43.07 6.97
C GLU A 405 24.35 -42.11 8.11
N VAL A 406 25.51 -42.28 8.75
CA VAL A 406 25.85 -41.53 9.97
C VAL A 406 27.34 -41.21 10.00
N GLU A 407 27.73 -39.97 10.28
CA GLU A 407 29.15 -39.63 10.28
C GLU A 407 29.85 -39.95 11.61
N LYS A 408 30.65 -41.02 11.60
CA LYS A 408 31.53 -41.50 12.67
C LYS A 408 32.81 -40.65 12.76
N MET A 409 33.24 -40.35 13.98
CA MET A 409 34.51 -39.68 14.22
C MET A 409 35.70 -40.65 14.10
N LEU A 410 36.70 -40.25 13.30
CA LEU A 410 38.04 -40.84 13.28
C LEU A 410 39.07 -39.76 13.67
N GLY A 411 40.04 -40.16 14.51
CA GLY A 411 41.31 -39.45 14.59
C GLY A 411 42.19 -39.74 13.37
N ASP A 412 43.25 -38.95 13.22
CA ASP A 412 44.36 -39.25 12.31
C ASP A 412 45.32 -40.29 12.91
#